data_AF-I0R2B1-F1
#
_entry.id   AF-I0R2B1-F1
#
_cell.length_a   1.000
_cell.length_b   1.000
_cell.length_c   1.000
_cell.angle_alpha   90.00
_cell.angle_beta   90.00
_cell.angle_gamma   90.00
#
_symmetry.space_group_name_H-M   'P 1'
#
loop_
_entity.id
_entity.type
_entity.pdbx_description
1 polymer ?
#
loop_
_entity_poly.entity_id
_entity_poly.type
_entity_poly.pdbx_seq_one_letter_code
_entity_poly.pdbx_strand_id
1 'polypeptide(L)' 'MAPKKTRPPGFFVAIGVVIGVAFGVAIDNVGLGIALGVAIGAAFEVTSRRSK' A
#
# COMPACT_ATOMS: atom_id res chain seq x y z
N MET A 1 -30.72 -1.62 4.15
CA MET A 1 -29.58 -0.86 4.71
C MET A 1 -28.29 -1.53 4.24
N ALA A 2 -27.62 -1.02 3.21
CA ALA A 2 -26.35 -1.62 2.75
C ALA A 2 -25.21 -1.14 3.67
N PRO A 3 -24.32 -2.04 4.14
CA PRO A 3 -23.22 -1.66 5.01
C PRO A 3 -22.24 -0.74 4.26
N LYS A 4 -21.99 0.46 4.81
CA LYS A 4 -21.01 1.40 4.27
C LYS A 4 -19.61 0.78 4.47
N LYS A 5 -19.02 0.25 3.40
CA LYS A 5 -17.67 -0.38 3.44
C LYS A 5 -16.63 0.69 3.81
N THR A 6 -16.29 0.79 5.09
CA THR A 6 -15.18 1.60 5.57
C THR A 6 -13.89 0.81 5.36
N ARG A 7 -12.96 1.37 4.59
CA ARG A 7 -11.62 0.79 4.49
C ARG A 7 -10.86 1.14 5.77
N PRO A 8 -10.17 0.18 6.41
CA PRO A 8 -9.37 0.47 7.58
C PRO A 8 -8.21 1.41 7.20
N PRO A 9 -7.74 2.24 8.15
CA PRO A 9 -6.59 3.10 7.92
C PRO A 9 -5.35 2.26 7.55
N GLY A 10 -4.62 2.68 6.53
CA GLY A 10 -3.41 1.98 6.07
C GLY A 10 -3.69 0.80 5.13
N PHE A 11 -4.93 0.66 4.64
CA PHE A 11 -5.29 -0.38 3.67
C PHE A 11 -4.38 -0.34 2.42
N PHE A 12 -4.10 0.85 1.88
CA PHE A 12 -3.25 0.98 0.69
C PHE A 12 -1.76 0.79 1.01
N VAL A 13 -1.35 1.12 2.24
CA VAL A 13 0.01 0.83 2.73
C VAL A 13 0.23 -0.68 2.81
N ALA A 14 -0.70 -1.44 3.37
CA ALA A 14 -0.60 -2.89 3.46
C ALA A 14 -0.49 -3.55 2.07
N ILE A 15 -1.32 -3.10 1.12
CA ILE A 15 -1.23 -3.56 -0.28
C ILE A 15 0.13 -3.21 -0.89
N GLY A 16 0.58 -1.97 -0.72
CA GLY A 16 1.88 -1.51 -1.20
C GLY A 16 3.04 -2.35 -0.65
N VAL A 17 3.01 -2.72 0.64
CA VAL A 17 4.02 -3.59 1.27
C VAL A 17 4.02 -4.98 0.66
N VAL A 18 2.86 -5.63 0.51
CA VAL A 18 2.81 -6.99 -0.07
C VAL A 18 3.37 -7.00 -1.50
N ILE A 19 2.96 -6.03 -2.32
CA ILE A 19 3.45 -5.90 -3.69
C ILE A 19 4.95 -5.56 -3.69
N GLY A 20 5.37 -4.63 -2.84
CA GLY A 20 6.76 -4.20 -2.72
C GLY A 20 7.68 -5.33 -2.28
N VAL A 21 7.29 -6.14 -1.30
CA VAL A 21 8.04 -7.34 -0.89
C VAL A 21 8.12 -8.34 -2.03
N ALA A 22 7.00 -8.65 -2.70
CA ALA A 22 7.00 -9.59 -3.83
C ALA A 22 7.92 -9.12 -4.96
N PHE A 23 7.87 -7.82 -5.29
CA PHE A 23 8.76 -7.22 -6.28
C PHE A 23 10.23 -7.22 -5.81
N GLY A 24 10.48 -6.88 -4.55
CA GLY A 24 11.81 -6.87 -3.95
C GLY A 24 12.45 -8.25 -3.94
N VAL A 25 11.69 -9.31 -3.68
CA VAL A 25 12.15 -10.70 -3.80
C VAL A 25 12.48 -11.02 -5.26
N ALA A 26 11.67 -10.58 -6.23
CA ALA A 26 11.91 -10.86 -7.65
C ALA A 26 13.20 -10.22 -8.20
N ILE A 27 13.69 -9.14 -7.58
CA ILE A 27 14.93 -8.45 -7.96
C ILE A 27 16.10 -8.70 -6.98
N ASP A 28 15.96 -9.65 -6.07
CA ASP A 28 16.91 -9.94 -4.98
C ASP A 28 17.27 -8.71 -4.11
N ASN A 29 16.36 -7.73 -4.03
CA ASN A 29 16.50 -6.52 -3.23
C ASN A 29 15.20 -6.18 -2.50
N VAL A 30 14.95 -6.94 -1.42
CA VAL A 30 13.77 -6.79 -0.56
C VAL A 30 13.73 -5.42 0.13
N GLY A 31 14.89 -4.85 0.46
CA GLY A 31 14.98 -3.52 1.07
C GLY A 31 14.41 -2.42 0.17
N LEU A 32 14.82 -2.40 -1.10
CA LEU A 32 14.25 -1.49 -2.10
C LEU A 32 12.77 -1.78 -2.34
N GLY A 33 12.38 -3.05 -2.44
CA GLY A 33 10.99 -3.44 -2.63
C GLY A 33 10.06 -2.94 -1.53
N ILE A 34 10.44 -3.12 -0.26
CA ILE A 34 9.68 -2.60 0.89
C ILE A 34 9.63 -1.07 0.86
N ALA A 35 10.76 -0.39 0.63
CA ALA A 35 10.80 1.07 0.59
C ALA A 35 9.86 1.66 -0.48
N LEU A 36 9.93 1.10 -1.71
CA LEU A 36 9.03 1.47 -2.82
C LEU A 36 7.57 1.14 -2.50
N GLY A 37 7.31 -0.07 -2.01
CA GLY A 37 5.97 -0.52 -1.65
C GLY A 37 5.29 0.36 -0.60
N VAL A 38 6.02 0.69 0.47
CA VAL A 38 5.55 1.61 1.51
C VAL A 38 5.35 3.02 0.97
N ALA A 39 6.30 3.55 0.19
CA ALA A 39 6.20 4.90 -0.37
C ALA A 39 4.97 5.06 -1.29
N ILE A 40 4.76 4.10 -2.19
CA ILE A 40 3.61 4.07 -3.10
C ILE A 40 2.32 3.88 -2.29
N GLY A 41 2.27 2.90 -1.39
CA GLY A 41 1.09 2.63 -0.57
C GLY A 41 0.69 3.82 0.32
N ALA A 42 1.66 4.54 0.88
CA ALA A 42 1.43 5.75 1.64
C ALA A 42 0.92 6.91 0.77
N ALA A 43 1.49 7.09 -0.43
CA ALA A 43 1.01 8.10 -1.38
C ALA A 43 -0.45 7.85 -1.80
N PHE A 44 -0.81 6.59 -2.06
CA PHE A 44 -2.19 6.20 -2.36
C PHE A 44 -3.12 6.37 -1.16
N GLU A 45 -2.67 6.02 0.05
CA GLU A 45 -3.45 6.23 1.27
C GLU A 45 -3.79 7.70 1.48
N VAL A 46 -2.82 8.60 1.30
CA VAL A 46 -3.01 10.06 1.41
C VAL A 46 -3.95 10.57 0.29
N THR A 47 -3.74 10.15 -0.95
CA THR A 47 -4.56 10.57 -2.10
C THR A 47 -6.00 10.06 -1.98
N SER A 48 -6.19 8.81 -1.57
CA SER A 48 -7.52 8.21 -1.38
C SER A 48 -8.26 8.81 -0.19
N ARG A 49 -7.56 9.34 0.81
CA ARG A 49 -8.18 10.12 1.90
C ARG A 49 -8.59 11.50 1.44
N ARG A 50 -7.83 12.13 0.54
CA ARG A 50 -8.12 13.47 0.01
C ARG A 50 -9.28 13.48 -1.00
N SER A 51 -9.54 12.35 -1.66
CA SER A 51 -10.65 12.19 -2.59
C SER A 51 -12.00 11.88 -1.91
N LYS A 52 -12.07 11.92 -0.58
CA LYS A 52 -13.27 11.62 0.20
C LYS A 52 -13.70 12.85 1.00
#